data_AF-A0A5E7BIQ0-F1
#
_entry.id   AF-A0A5E7BIQ0-F1
#
_cell.length_a   1.000
_cell.length_b   1.000
_cell.length_c   1.000
_cell.angle_alpha   90.00
_cell.angle_beta   90.00
_cell.angle_gamma   90.00
#
_symmetry.space_group_name_H-M   'P 1'
#
loop_
_entity.id
_entity.type
_entity.pdbx_description
1 polymer ?
#
loop_
_entity_poly.entity_id
_entity_poly.type
_entity_poly.pdbx_seq_one_letter_code
_entity_poly.pdbx_strand_id
1 'polypeptide(L)'
;MKRISSAAIALTLLFALASPVFAEAPSLDAARTLVAKANMGRNLPALALMTAQRTVTYAMIASKLGSTGASSAVAEQINALLPQYQADWNENLAQAYGKSFSAKELSSLAAEGRASKYMGKVKAQQSAIGGEMQANSEPILIALVTEALKATLAKLAL
;
A
#
# COMPACT_ATOMS: atom_id res chain seq x y z
N MET A 1 -12.66 -44.62 -64.58
CA MET A 1 -11.29 -44.26 -64.18
C MET A 1 -11.05 -42.78 -64.48
N LYS A 2 -11.13 -41.91 -63.48
CA LYS A 2 -10.73 -40.49 -63.57
C LYS A 2 -9.95 -40.14 -62.30
N ARG A 3 -8.74 -39.64 -62.50
CA ARG A 3 -7.71 -39.40 -61.48
C ARG A 3 -8.10 -38.19 -60.64
N ILE A 4 -8.08 -38.35 -59.31
CA ILE A 4 -8.20 -37.26 -58.35
C ILE A 4 -6.78 -36.77 -58.10
N SER A 5 -6.44 -35.56 -58.54
CA SER A 5 -5.14 -34.94 -58.26
C SER A 5 -5.29 -33.88 -57.18
N SER A 6 -4.51 -34.09 -56.13
CA SER A 6 -4.34 -33.27 -54.94
C SER A 6 -3.88 -31.85 -55.25
N ALA A 7 -4.45 -30.87 -54.54
CA ALA A 7 -3.79 -29.59 -54.27
C ALA A 7 -4.16 -29.18 -52.84
N ALA A 8 -3.31 -29.54 -51.89
CA ALA A 8 -3.41 -29.07 -50.52
C ALA A 8 -2.83 -27.65 -50.45
N ILE A 9 -3.72 -26.66 -50.24
CA ILE A 9 -3.31 -25.28 -49.99
C ILE A 9 -3.08 -25.15 -48.49
N ALA A 10 -1.82 -25.11 -48.08
CA ALA A 10 -1.41 -24.81 -46.72
C ALA A 10 -1.56 -23.30 -46.47
N LEU A 11 -2.63 -22.89 -45.78
CA LEU A 11 -2.80 -21.52 -45.33
C LEU A 11 -2.03 -21.34 -44.00
N THR A 12 -0.91 -20.63 -44.08
CA THR A 12 -0.05 -20.30 -42.93
C THR A 12 -0.75 -19.24 -42.07
N LEU A 13 -1.26 -19.64 -40.92
CA LEU A 13 -1.78 -18.74 -39.89
C LEU A 13 -0.61 -17.97 -39.25
N LEU A 14 -0.43 -16.71 -39.64
CA LEU A 14 0.38 -15.73 -38.92
C LEU A 14 -0.33 -15.36 -37.61
N PHE A 15 -0.04 -16.11 -36.54
CA PHE A 15 -0.35 -15.67 -35.18
C PHE A 15 0.63 -14.55 -34.82
N ALA A 16 0.18 -13.30 -34.96
CA ALA A 16 0.83 -12.16 -34.33
C ALA A 16 0.74 -12.34 -32.81
N LEU A 17 1.83 -12.79 -32.20
CA LEU A 17 2.03 -12.79 -30.75
C LEU A 17 2.06 -11.34 -30.27
N ALA A 18 0.89 -10.78 -29.93
CA ALA A 18 0.83 -9.61 -29.08
C ALA A 18 1.36 -10.02 -27.69
N SER A 19 2.63 -9.76 -27.42
CA SER A 19 3.16 -9.90 -26.06
C SER A 19 2.35 -8.96 -25.14
N PRO A 20 1.84 -9.43 -24.00
CA PRO A 20 1.39 -8.50 -22.98
C PRO A 20 2.62 -7.70 -22.58
N VAL A 21 2.62 -6.40 -22.88
CA VAL A 21 3.63 -5.49 -22.34
C VAL A 21 3.51 -5.59 -20.82
N PHE A 22 4.52 -6.17 -20.18
CA PHE A 22 4.69 -6.18 -18.73
C PHE A 22 4.89 -4.73 -18.25
N ALA A 23 3.81 -3.96 -18.20
CA ALA A 23 3.79 -2.60 -17.69
C ALA A 23 3.80 -2.55 -16.15
N GLU A 24 3.69 -3.71 -15.48
CA GLU A 24 3.56 -3.83 -14.04
C GLU A 24 4.88 -3.61 -13.29
N ALA A 25 6.01 -4.13 -13.80
CA ALA A 25 7.31 -3.92 -13.17
C ALA A 25 7.80 -2.44 -13.24
N PRO A 26 7.75 -1.75 -14.40
CA PRO A 26 8.18 -0.34 -14.49
C PRO A 26 7.28 0.63 -13.71
N SER A 27 6.00 0.31 -13.53
CA SER A 27 5.09 1.14 -12.75
C SER A 27 5.32 0.99 -11.24
N LEU A 28 5.62 -0.21 -10.75
CA LEU A 28 5.88 -0.43 -9.33
C LEU A 28 7.14 0.31 -8.85
N ASP A 29 8.24 0.29 -9.60
CA ASP A 29 9.47 1.00 -9.20
C ASP A 29 9.29 2.53 -9.21
N ALA A 30 8.53 3.06 -10.16
CA ALA A 30 8.14 4.46 -10.18
C ALA A 30 7.24 4.81 -8.97
N ALA A 31 6.33 3.91 -8.58
CA ALA A 31 5.49 4.09 -7.41
C ALA A 31 6.29 4.06 -6.11
N ARG A 32 7.24 3.13 -5.95
CA ARG A 32 8.17 3.09 -4.82
C ARG A 32 8.96 4.38 -4.69
N THR A 33 9.45 4.90 -5.82
CA THR A 33 10.15 6.19 -5.87
C THR A 33 9.25 7.35 -5.40
N LEU A 34 8.00 7.39 -5.87
CA LEU A 34 7.01 8.37 -5.43
C LEU A 34 6.76 8.28 -3.91
N VAL A 35 6.47 7.08 -3.40
CA VAL A 35 6.17 6.85 -1.97
C VAL A 35 7.34 7.29 -1.09
N ALA A 36 8.58 6.93 -1.47
CA ALA A 36 9.77 7.31 -0.75
C ALA A 36 10.00 8.83 -0.76
N LYS A 37 10.00 9.46 -1.95
CA LYS A 37 10.27 10.91 -2.08
C LYS A 37 9.22 11.78 -1.39
N ALA A 38 7.95 11.41 -1.48
CA ALA A 38 6.85 12.15 -0.85
C ALA A 38 6.60 11.74 0.60
N ASN A 39 7.37 10.77 1.14
CA ASN A 39 7.21 10.20 2.47
C ASN A 39 5.74 9.82 2.77
N MET A 40 5.10 9.13 1.83
CA MET A 40 3.64 8.91 1.86
C MET A 40 3.20 8.01 3.02
N GLY A 41 4.05 7.10 3.47
CA GLY A 41 3.74 6.17 4.55
C GLY A 41 3.91 6.71 5.98
N ARG A 42 4.30 7.98 6.14
CA ARG A 42 4.46 8.63 7.46
C ARG A 42 3.17 8.71 8.30
N ASN A 43 2.03 8.37 7.72
CA ASN A 43 0.73 8.34 8.38
C ASN A 43 0.49 7.07 9.22
N LEU A 44 1.29 6.00 9.02
CA LEU A 44 1.13 4.73 9.74
C LEU A 44 1.05 4.89 11.27
N PRO A 45 1.92 5.67 11.95
CA PRO A 45 1.88 5.77 13.41
C PRO A 45 0.58 6.40 13.92
N ALA A 46 0.09 7.42 13.23
CA ALA A 46 -1.15 8.09 13.57
C ALA A 46 -2.36 7.18 13.36
N LEU A 47 -2.39 6.43 12.25
CA LEU A 47 -3.45 5.44 11.99
C LEU A 47 -3.43 4.33 13.03
N ALA A 48 -2.26 3.82 13.40
CA ALA A 48 -2.11 2.81 14.43
C ALA A 48 -2.65 3.30 15.77
N LEU A 49 -2.31 4.53 16.18
CA LEU A 49 -2.81 5.10 17.44
C LEU A 49 -4.34 5.29 17.41
N MET A 50 -4.89 5.82 16.32
CA MET A 50 -6.34 5.98 16.17
C MET A 50 -7.08 4.64 16.23
N THR A 51 -6.50 3.59 15.64
CA THR A 51 -7.05 2.23 15.71
C THR A 51 -6.94 1.68 17.13
N ALA A 52 -5.80 1.85 17.80
CA ALA A 52 -5.60 1.43 19.19
C ALA A 52 -6.63 2.07 20.12
N GLN A 53 -6.88 3.38 19.97
CA GLN A 53 -7.85 4.15 20.77
C GLN A 53 -9.28 3.62 20.72
N ARG A 54 -9.64 2.84 19.69
CA ARG A 54 -10.95 2.22 19.52
C ARG A 54 -11.07 0.85 20.19
N THR A 55 -10.01 0.35 20.80
CA THR A 55 -9.97 -0.98 21.43
C THR A 55 -10.34 -0.93 22.90
N VAL A 56 -10.90 -2.03 23.42
CA VAL A 56 -11.14 -2.22 24.86
C VAL A 56 -9.82 -2.22 25.64
N THR A 57 -8.76 -2.79 25.08
CA THR A 57 -7.43 -2.80 25.69
C THR A 57 -6.90 -1.39 25.93
N TYR A 58 -7.06 -0.48 24.97
CA TYR A 58 -6.71 0.92 25.18
C TYR A 58 -7.56 1.56 26.28
N ALA A 59 -8.88 1.31 26.31
CA ALA A 59 -9.75 1.82 27.36
C ALA A 59 -9.30 1.34 28.76
N MET A 60 -8.83 0.10 28.88
CA MET A 60 -8.24 -0.42 30.11
C MET A 60 -6.98 0.35 30.51
N ILE A 61 -6.04 0.57 29.59
CA ILE A 61 -4.83 1.37 29.83
C ILE A 61 -5.21 2.80 30.25
N ALA A 62 -6.15 3.43 29.55
CA ALA A 62 -6.64 4.77 29.82
C ALA A 62 -7.33 4.90 31.19
N SER A 63 -7.98 3.85 31.68
CA SER A 63 -8.55 3.84 33.03
C SER A 63 -7.49 3.97 34.14
N LYS A 64 -6.23 3.63 33.84
CA LYS A 64 -5.11 3.70 34.79
C LYS A 64 -4.28 4.97 34.62
N LEU A 65 -4.01 5.37 33.39
CA LEU A 65 -3.09 6.48 33.07
C LEU A 65 -3.79 7.79 32.70
N GLY A 66 -5.12 7.77 32.56
CA GLY A 66 -5.85 8.81 31.83
C GLY A 66 -5.61 8.72 30.31
N SER A 67 -6.44 9.42 29.54
CA SER A 67 -6.41 9.36 28.07
C SER A 67 -5.06 9.84 27.49
N THR A 68 -4.53 10.95 27.99
CA THR A 68 -3.24 11.51 27.54
C THR A 68 -2.08 10.55 27.85
N GLY A 69 -2.04 9.98 29.06
CA GLY A 69 -1.01 9.03 29.46
C GLY A 69 -1.07 7.74 28.62
N ALA A 70 -2.27 7.21 28.38
CA ALA A 70 -2.46 6.05 27.52
C ALA A 70 -2.05 6.31 26.07
N SER A 71 -2.44 7.45 25.49
CA SER A 71 -2.02 7.83 24.14
C SER A 71 -0.51 7.94 24.03
N SER A 72 0.16 8.57 25.01
CA SER A 72 1.62 8.69 25.02
C SER A 72 2.31 7.34 25.14
N ALA A 73 1.85 6.48 26.05
CA ALA A 73 2.46 5.17 26.30
C ALA A 73 2.31 4.24 25.09
N VAL A 74 1.13 4.20 24.47
CA VAL A 74 0.88 3.39 23.27
C VAL A 74 1.63 3.95 22.07
N ALA A 75 1.66 5.28 21.89
CA ALA A 75 2.43 5.90 20.80
C ALA A 75 3.93 5.63 20.90
N GLU A 76 4.49 5.59 22.12
CA GLU A 76 5.88 5.19 22.36
C GLU A 76 6.15 3.79 21.81
N GLN A 77 5.27 2.82 22.11
CA GLN A 77 5.43 1.44 21.64
C GLN A 77 5.21 1.32 20.13
N ILE A 78 4.22 2.03 19.56
CA ILE A 78 4.03 2.11 18.10
C ILE A 78 5.32 2.59 17.43
N ASN A 79 5.89 3.70 17.90
CA ASN A 79 7.09 4.29 17.31
C ASN A 79 8.31 3.35 17.40
N ALA A 80 8.45 2.61 18.51
CA ALA A 80 9.50 1.61 18.67
C ALA A 80 9.36 0.43 17.69
N LEU A 81 8.14 0.09 17.30
CA LEU A 81 7.84 -1.01 16.37
C LEU A 81 7.89 -0.58 14.90
N LEU A 82 7.80 0.72 14.57
CA LEU A 82 7.78 1.20 13.18
C LEU A 82 8.87 0.62 12.27
N PRO A 83 10.14 0.47 12.70
CA PRO A 83 11.17 -0.09 11.83
C PRO A 83 10.83 -1.48 11.27
N GLN A 84 9.97 -2.24 11.93
CA GLN A 84 9.54 -3.59 11.51
C GLN A 84 8.40 -3.57 10.49
N TYR A 85 7.55 -2.53 10.49
CA TYR A 85 6.32 -2.50 9.69
C TYR A 85 6.33 -1.44 8.57
N GLN A 86 7.19 -0.42 8.67
CA GLN A 86 7.15 0.72 7.75
C GLN A 86 7.46 0.32 6.30
N ALA A 87 8.36 -0.64 6.09
CA ALA A 87 8.73 -1.11 4.76
C ALA A 87 7.54 -1.74 4.04
N ASP A 88 6.84 -2.69 4.68
CA ASP A 88 5.69 -3.38 4.09
C ASP A 88 4.50 -2.43 3.88
N TRP A 89 4.28 -1.49 4.81
CA TRP A 89 3.29 -0.44 4.64
C TRP A 89 3.57 0.44 3.41
N ASN A 90 4.83 0.85 3.23
CA ASN A 90 5.25 1.64 2.08
C ASN A 90 5.14 0.85 0.77
N GLU A 91 5.41 -0.45 0.81
CA GLU A 91 5.27 -1.32 -0.35
C GLU A 91 3.81 -1.46 -0.77
N ASN A 92 2.88 -1.64 0.18
CA ASN A 92 1.46 -1.65 -0.12
C ASN A 92 0.96 -0.33 -0.71
N LEU A 93 1.49 0.81 -0.22
CA LEU A 93 1.24 2.12 -0.83
C LEU A 93 1.73 2.15 -2.28
N ALA A 94 2.94 1.65 -2.53
CA ALA A 94 3.50 1.61 -3.87
C ALA A 94 2.65 0.74 -4.81
N GLN A 95 2.17 -0.41 -4.34
CA GLN A 95 1.28 -1.28 -5.13
C GLN A 95 -0.05 -0.58 -5.45
N ALA A 96 -0.69 0.08 -4.47
CA ALA A 96 -1.95 0.79 -4.70
C ALA A 96 -1.81 1.91 -5.73
N TYR A 97 -0.70 2.66 -5.69
CA TYR A 97 -0.39 3.67 -6.70
C TYR A 97 0.00 3.04 -8.05
N GLY A 98 0.78 1.94 -8.06
CA GLY A 98 1.17 1.21 -9.27
C GLY A 98 -0.03 0.69 -10.07
N LYS A 99 -1.09 0.23 -9.39
CA LYS A 99 -2.35 -0.16 -10.03
C LYS A 99 -3.14 1.01 -10.63
N SER A 100 -3.01 2.20 -10.04
CA SER A 100 -3.83 3.37 -10.37
C SER A 100 -3.22 4.29 -11.42
N PHE A 101 -1.91 4.17 -11.66
CA PHE A 101 -1.15 5.09 -12.50
C PHE A 101 -0.10 4.37 -13.36
N SER A 102 0.14 4.90 -14.55
CA SER A 102 1.27 4.46 -15.37
C SER A 102 2.61 4.95 -14.79
N ALA A 103 3.71 4.29 -15.18
CA ALA A 103 5.06 4.68 -14.78
C ALA A 103 5.40 6.15 -15.10
N LYS A 104 4.90 6.68 -16.23
CA LYS A 104 5.08 8.09 -16.62
C LYS A 104 4.35 9.05 -15.68
N GLU A 105 3.12 8.71 -15.30
CA GLU A 105 2.33 9.51 -14.37
C GLU A 105 2.99 9.52 -12.99
N LEU A 106 3.39 8.36 -12.49
CA LEU A 106 4.10 8.20 -11.21
C LEU A 106 5.42 8.97 -11.18
N SER A 107 6.19 8.92 -12.26
CA SER A 107 7.45 9.66 -12.38
C SER A 107 7.23 11.18 -12.35
N SER A 108 6.21 11.69 -13.04
CA SER A 108 5.85 13.12 -12.98
C SER A 108 5.37 13.52 -11.58
N LEU A 109 4.54 12.69 -10.93
CA LEU A 109 4.13 12.90 -9.55
C LEU A 109 5.32 12.94 -8.59
N ALA A 110 6.33 12.07 -8.80
CA ALA A 110 7.52 12.00 -7.95
C ALA A 110 8.47 13.19 -8.16
N ALA A 111 8.52 13.74 -9.37
CA ALA A 111 9.38 14.87 -9.72
C ALA A 111 8.75 16.23 -9.39
N GLU A 112 7.46 16.39 -9.69
CA GLU A 112 6.75 17.68 -9.64
C GLU A 112 5.84 17.79 -8.40
N GLY A 113 5.58 16.68 -7.71
CA GLY A 113 4.70 16.65 -6.53
C GLY A 113 3.33 17.26 -6.83
N ARG A 114 2.93 18.25 -6.02
CA ARG A 114 1.64 18.96 -6.17
C ARG A 114 1.53 19.80 -7.44
N ALA A 115 2.65 20.14 -8.09
CA ALA A 115 2.64 20.86 -9.36
C ALA A 115 2.41 19.94 -10.55
N SER A 116 2.46 18.62 -10.36
CA SER A 116 2.22 17.67 -11.44
C SER A 116 0.84 17.85 -12.05
N LYS A 117 0.79 17.87 -13.38
CA LYS A 117 -0.48 17.89 -14.14
C LYS A 117 -1.40 16.70 -13.81
N TYR A 118 -0.85 15.62 -13.24
CA TYR A 118 -1.61 14.42 -12.87
C TYR A 118 -2.24 14.50 -11.48
N MET A 119 -2.06 15.59 -10.72
CA MET A 119 -2.69 15.76 -9.41
C MET A 119 -4.22 15.73 -9.44
N GLY A 120 -4.84 16.17 -10.54
CA GLY A 120 -6.29 16.01 -10.74
C GLY A 120 -6.72 14.54 -10.73
N LYS A 121 -5.93 13.67 -11.37
CA LYS A 121 -6.16 12.22 -11.38
C LYS A 121 -5.93 11.60 -10.00
N VAL A 122 -4.92 12.06 -9.24
CA VAL A 122 -4.71 11.63 -7.84
C VAL A 122 -5.96 11.86 -6.99
N LYS A 123 -6.54 13.07 -7.06
CA LYS A 123 -7.78 13.37 -6.35
C LYS A 123 -8.93 12.46 -6.78
N ALA A 124 -9.07 12.19 -8.08
CA ALA A 124 -10.12 11.31 -8.59
C ALA A 124 -9.93 9.83 -8.17
N GLN A 125 -8.69 9.37 -8.01
CA GLN A 125 -8.35 7.99 -7.65
C GLN A 125 -8.23 7.78 -6.13
N GLN A 126 -8.36 8.83 -5.32
CA GLN A 126 -8.12 8.78 -3.87
C GLN A 126 -8.93 7.68 -3.16
N SER A 127 -10.20 7.51 -3.53
CA SER A 127 -11.06 6.48 -2.93
C SER A 127 -10.63 5.06 -3.30
N ALA A 128 -10.20 4.84 -4.55
CA ALA A 128 -9.74 3.54 -5.01
C ALA A 128 -8.41 3.15 -4.35
N ILE A 129 -7.47 4.09 -4.29
CA ILE A 129 -6.18 3.92 -3.58
C ILE A 129 -6.43 3.63 -2.10
N GLY A 130 -7.37 4.35 -1.48
CA GLY A 130 -7.77 4.13 -0.08
C GLY A 130 -8.34 2.72 0.16
N GLY A 131 -9.21 2.25 -0.74
CA GLY A 131 -9.77 0.90 -0.69
C GLY A 131 -8.69 -0.19 -0.83
N GLU A 132 -7.77 -0.05 -1.79
CA GLU A 132 -6.62 -0.95 -1.95
C GLU A 132 -5.72 -0.94 -0.70
N MET A 133 -5.45 0.24 -0.15
CA MET A 133 -4.65 0.35 1.07
C MET A 133 -5.31 -0.32 2.27
N GLN A 134 -6.62 -0.17 2.42
CA GLN A 134 -7.37 -0.86 3.47
C GLN A 134 -7.26 -2.38 3.29
N ALA A 135 -7.58 -2.90 2.12
CA ALA A 135 -7.59 -4.33 1.85
C ALA A 135 -6.21 -4.99 2.06
N ASN A 136 -5.13 -4.32 1.62
CA ASN A 136 -3.79 -4.91 1.64
C ASN A 136 -3.03 -4.63 2.93
N SER A 137 -3.35 -3.53 3.65
CA SER A 137 -2.58 -3.10 4.82
C SER A 137 -3.29 -3.28 6.16
N GLU A 138 -4.55 -3.73 6.17
CA GLU A 138 -5.25 -4.06 7.41
C GLU A 138 -4.48 -5.06 8.29
N PRO A 139 -3.90 -6.16 7.76
CA PRO A 139 -3.10 -7.09 8.59
C PRO A 139 -1.89 -6.43 9.26
N ILE A 140 -1.19 -5.55 8.54
CA ILE A 140 -0.03 -4.80 9.06
C ILE A 140 -0.48 -3.89 10.20
N LEU A 141 -1.58 -3.16 10.01
CA LEU A 141 -2.12 -2.24 11.00
C LEU A 141 -2.57 -2.99 12.27
N ILE A 142 -3.26 -4.13 12.11
CA ILE A 142 -3.70 -4.96 13.24
C ILE A 142 -2.51 -5.50 14.02
N ALA A 143 -1.48 -6.02 13.34
CA ALA A 143 -0.29 -6.57 13.99
C ALA A 143 0.43 -5.50 14.82
N LEU A 144 0.74 -4.35 14.20
CA LEU A 144 1.40 -3.22 14.87
C LEU A 144 0.62 -2.75 16.11
N VAL A 145 -0.70 -2.59 15.99
CA VAL A 145 -1.57 -2.15 17.10
C VAL A 145 -1.59 -3.18 18.21
N THR A 146 -1.73 -4.45 17.87
CA THR A 146 -1.77 -5.56 18.83
C THR A 146 -0.48 -5.63 19.63
N GLU A 147 0.67 -5.58 18.95
CA GLU A 147 1.97 -5.63 19.60
C GLU A 147 2.24 -4.39 20.46
N ALA A 148 1.88 -3.20 20.00
CA ALA A 148 2.04 -1.98 20.78
C ALA A 148 1.18 -1.98 22.05
N LEU A 149 -0.08 -2.44 21.97
CA LEU A 149 -0.96 -2.56 23.12
C LEU A 149 -0.44 -3.60 24.12
N LYS A 150 0.01 -4.76 23.63
CA LYS A 150 0.62 -5.82 24.46
C LYS A 150 1.87 -5.33 25.17
N ALA A 151 2.78 -4.66 24.45
CA ALA A 151 3.99 -4.11 25.03
C ALA A 151 3.67 -3.04 26.10
N THR A 152 2.65 -2.22 25.86
CA THR A 152 2.20 -1.21 26.82
C THR A 152 1.65 -1.85 28.10
N LEU A 153 0.79 -2.87 27.99
CA LEU A 153 0.28 -3.61 29.14
C LEU A 153 1.40 -4.26 29.95
N ALA A 154 2.34 -4.93 29.27
CA ALA A 154 3.48 -5.58 29.91
C ALA A 154 4.35 -4.56 30.69
N LYS A 155 4.56 -3.36 30.13
CA LYS A 155 5.29 -2.26 30.80
C LYS A 155 4.56 -1.73 32.04
N LEU A 156 3.23 -1.84 32.07
CA LEU A 156 2.38 -1.45 33.20
C LEU A 156 2.14 -2.59 34.21
N ALA A 157 2.68 -3.78 33.97
CA ALA A 157 2.40 -5.00 34.73
C ALA A 157 0.89 -5.34 34.81
N LEU A 158 0.17 -5.12 33.71
CA LEU A 158 -1.25 -5.43 33.52
C LEU A 158 -1.46 -6.64 32.62
#